data_AF-A0A7H8HR26-F1
#
_entry.id   AF-A0A7H8HR26-F1
#
_cell.length_a   1.000
_cell.length_b   1.000
_cell.length_c   1.000
_cell.angle_alpha   90.00
_cell.angle_beta   90.00
_cell.angle_gamma   90.00
#
_symmetry.space_group_name_H-M   'P 1'
#
loop_
_entity.id
_entity.type
_entity.pdbx_description
1 polymer ?
#
loop_
_entity_poly.entity_id
_entity_poly.type
_entity_poly.pdbx_seq_one_letter_code
_entity_poly.pdbx_strand_id
1 'polypeptide(L)'
;MKSWQAPVEVKVTAGLLVGLPVAWALLNLVLVLSAGSSLAVYRMPALALILGGVVTTGLVLKMGSARIGGLVVTVAFALLHAFLLLAAELWWIKLFSGLSFAGYGYAFVLLNSMPLKRHILGATA
;
A
#
# COMPACT_ATOMS: atom_id res chain seq x y z
N MET A 1 -24.11 5.82 7.84
CA MET A 1 -23.24 5.20 6.81
C MET A 1 -23.32 3.69 6.98
N LYS A 2 -23.64 2.91 5.92
CA LYS A 2 -23.60 1.44 6.02
C LYS A 2 -22.14 1.02 6.24
N SER A 3 -21.86 0.25 7.29
CA SER A 3 -20.53 -0.31 7.52
C SER A 3 -20.18 -1.25 6.38
N TRP A 4 -18.96 -1.14 5.84
CA TRP A 4 -18.52 -1.99 4.74
C TRP A 4 -18.50 -3.46 5.20
N GLN A 5 -19.35 -4.28 4.59
CA GLN A 5 -19.51 -5.71 4.88
C GLN A 5 -18.46 -6.56 4.14
N ALA A 6 -17.19 -6.29 4.41
CA ALA A 6 -16.06 -7.08 3.91
C ALA A 6 -15.26 -7.69 5.07
N PRO A 7 -14.56 -8.83 4.84
CA PRO A 7 -13.63 -9.41 5.81
C PRO A 7 -12.57 -8.40 6.25
N VAL A 8 -12.04 -8.60 7.46
CA VAL A 8 -11.03 -7.70 8.05
C VAL A 8 -9.77 -7.63 7.18
N GLU A 9 -9.39 -8.74 6.55
CA GLU A 9 -8.23 -8.86 5.67
C GLU A 9 -8.34 -7.92 4.46
N VAL A 10 -9.55 -7.78 3.90
CA VAL A 10 -9.81 -6.87 2.78
C VAL A 10 -9.71 -5.41 3.24
N LYS A 11 -10.27 -5.09 4.41
CA LYS A 11 -10.20 -3.75 5.01
C LYS A 11 -8.78 -3.34 5.34
N VAL A 12 -8.00 -4.23 5.93
CA VAL A 12 -6.61 -3.99 6.29
C VAL A 12 -5.75 -3.87 5.02
N THR A 13 -5.95 -4.73 4.03
CA THR A 13 -5.25 -4.62 2.73
C THR A 13 -5.53 -3.27 2.07
N ALA A 14 -6.80 -2.85 1.99
CA ALA A 14 -7.19 -1.54 1.48
C ALA A 14 -6.56 -0.39 2.28
N GLY A 15 -6.60 -0.49 3.61
CA GLY A 15 -6.00 0.48 4.52
C GLY A 15 -4.49 0.62 4.33
N LEU A 16 -3.78 -0.49 4.08
CA LEU A 16 -2.33 -0.47 3.82
C LEU A 16 -2.02 0.11 2.43
N LEU A 17 -2.73 -0.33 1.39
CA LEU A 17 -2.50 0.10 0.01
C LEU A 17 -2.81 1.59 -0.22
N VAL A 18 -3.69 2.18 0.57
CA VAL A 18 -4.04 3.61 0.49
C VAL A 18 -3.34 4.42 1.58
N GLY A 19 -3.28 3.89 2.81
CA GLY A 19 -2.73 4.59 3.96
C GLY A 19 -1.23 4.77 3.91
N LEU A 20 -0.46 3.78 3.43
CA LEU A 20 1.00 3.92 3.32
C LEU A 20 1.42 5.02 2.34
N PRO A 21 0.87 5.10 1.10
CA PRO A 21 1.14 6.23 0.20
C PRO A 21 0.74 7.59 0.77
N VAL A 22 -0.39 7.67 1.47
CA VAL A 22 -0.83 8.92 2.11
C VAL A 22 0.14 9.33 3.22
N ALA A 23 0.51 8.40 4.10
CA ALA A 23 1.49 8.66 5.14
C ALA A 23 2.85 9.07 4.55
N TRP A 24 3.26 8.45 3.45
CA TRP A 24 4.48 8.83 2.74
C TRP A 24 4.40 10.25 2.18
N ALA A 25 3.29 10.61 1.54
CA ALA A 25 3.08 11.97 1.05
C ALA A 25 3.13 13.01 2.20
N LEU A 26 2.52 12.70 3.34
CA LEU A 26 2.58 13.57 4.52
C LEU A 26 4.00 13.73 5.05
N LEU A 27 4.80 12.66 5.08
CA LEU A 27 6.22 12.75 5.46
C LEU A 27 7.04 13.60 4.49
N ASN A 28 6.76 13.49 3.19
CA ASN A 28 7.44 14.31 2.18
C ASN A 28 7.13 15.81 2.33
N LEU A 29 5.99 16.18 2.94
CA LEU A 29 5.69 17.58 3.24
C LEU A 29 6.74 18.21 4.15
N VAL A 30 7.26 17.45 5.12
CA VAL A 30 8.34 17.93 5.99
C VAL A 30 9.59 18.26 5.17
N LEU A 31 9.94 17.44 4.18
CA LEU A 31 11.11 17.66 3.32
C LEU A 31 10.94 18.88 2.41
N VAL A 32 9.72 19.09 1.89
CA VAL A 32 9.42 20.26 1.06
C VAL A 32 9.47 21.55 1.88
N LEU A 33 8.87 21.54 3.08
CA LEU A 33 8.78 22.74 3.92
C LEU A 33 10.08 23.08 4.65
N SER A 34 10.91 22.09 5.01
CA SER A 34 12.11 22.32 5.83
C SER A 34 13.43 22.23 5.05
N ALA A 35 13.51 21.39 4.02
CA ALA A 35 14.75 21.11 3.29
C ALA A 35 14.76 21.71 1.87
N GLY A 36 13.76 22.53 1.52
CA GLY A 36 13.65 23.14 0.19
C GLY A 36 13.51 22.13 -0.95
N SER A 37 13.04 20.91 -0.65
CA SER A 37 12.90 19.85 -1.63
C SER A 37 11.85 20.21 -2.68
N SER A 38 12.12 19.84 -3.94
CA SER A 38 11.17 20.01 -5.04
C SER A 38 9.92 19.16 -4.85
N LEU A 39 8.77 19.62 -5.37
CA LEU A 39 7.52 18.84 -5.44
C LEU A 39 7.66 17.50 -6.19
N ALA A 40 8.75 17.29 -6.93
CA ALA A 40 9.07 16.02 -7.57
C ALA A 40 9.11 14.83 -6.58
N VAL A 41 9.38 15.07 -5.29
CA VAL A 41 9.34 14.02 -4.24
C VAL A 41 7.97 13.34 -4.13
N TYR A 42 6.89 13.98 -4.60
CA TYR A 42 5.54 13.42 -4.55
C TYR A 42 5.22 12.42 -5.66
N ARG A 43 6.07 12.27 -6.69
CA ARG A 43 5.78 11.39 -7.83
C ARG A 43 5.57 9.94 -7.41
N MET A 44 6.46 9.42 -6.57
CA MET A 44 6.40 8.02 -6.12
C MET A 44 5.22 7.74 -5.17
N PRO A 45 4.95 8.54 -4.11
CA PRO A 45 3.75 8.33 -3.30
C PRO A 45 2.46 8.54 -4.09
N ALA A 46 2.42 9.46 -5.06
CA ALA A 46 1.25 9.63 -5.93
C ALA A 46 1.01 8.38 -6.79
N LEU A 47 2.07 7.82 -7.41
CA LEU A 47 1.97 6.56 -8.16
C LEU A 47 1.50 5.41 -7.26
N ALA A 48 2.05 5.29 -6.06
CA ALA A 48 1.65 4.28 -5.10
C ALA A 48 0.18 4.41 -4.70
N LEU A 49 -0.30 5.63 -4.48
CA LEU A 49 -1.70 5.91 -4.16
C LEU A 49 -2.64 5.57 -5.32
N ILE A 50 -2.25 5.91 -6.56
CA ILE A 50 -3.04 5.58 -7.76
C ILE A 50 -3.16 4.06 -7.91
N LEU A 51 -2.04 3.34 -7.87
CA LEU A 51 -2.04 1.88 -8.03
C LEU A 51 -2.75 1.17 -6.86
N GLY A 52 -2.48 1.59 -5.62
CA GLY A 52 -3.16 1.08 -4.43
C GLY A 52 -4.66 1.38 -4.44
N GLY A 53 -5.07 2.54 -4.95
CA GLY A 53 -6.46 2.92 -5.15
C GLY A 53 -7.16 2.06 -6.21
N VAL A 54 -6.51 1.80 -7.35
CA VAL A 54 -7.03 0.90 -8.39
C VAL A 54 -7.27 -0.51 -7.84
N VAL A 55 -6.28 -1.06 -7.13
CA VAL A 55 -6.40 -2.38 -6.49
C VAL A 55 -7.53 -2.38 -5.46
N THR A 56 -7.57 -1.38 -4.58
CA THR A 56 -8.59 -1.26 -3.54
C THR A 56 -10.00 -1.18 -4.13
N THR A 57 -10.19 -0.37 -5.17
CA THR A 57 -11.46 -0.29 -5.91
C THR A 57 -11.82 -1.66 -6.51
N GLY A 58 -10.86 -2.36 -7.11
CA GLY A 58 -11.08 -3.72 -7.61
C GLY A 58 -11.50 -4.72 -6.52
N LEU A 59 -10.94 -4.63 -5.31
CA LEU A 59 -11.35 -5.45 -4.16
C LEU A 59 -12.77 -5.12 -3.68
N VAL A 60 -13.16 -3.84 -3.71
CA VAL A 60 -14.52 -3.39 -3.40
C VAL A 60 -15.52 -3.93 -4.44
N LEU A 61 -15.14 -3.89 -5.72
CA LEU A 61 -15.92 -4.42 -6.85
C LEU A 61 -15.81 -5.95 -6.99
N LYS A 62 -15.10 -6.63 -6.09
CA LYS A 62 -14.91 -8.10 -6.07
C LYS A 62 -14.31 -8.67 -7.37
N MET A 63 -13.37 -7.94 -7.97
CA MET A 63 -12.67 -8.36 -9.19
C MET A 63 -11.51 -9.29 -8.85
N GLY A 64 -11.49 -10.50 -9.42
CA GLY A 64 -10.38 -11.45 -9.22
C GLY A 64 -9.02 -10.91 -9.69
N SER A 65 -9.00 -10.11 -10.76
CA SER A 65 -7.79 -9.45 -11.28
C SER A 65 -7.16 -8.46 -10.29
N ALA A 66 -7.97 -7.89 -9.39
CA ALA A 66 -7.48 -6.97 -8.36
C ALA A 66 -6.48 -7.65 -7.41
N ARG A 67 -6.63 -8.96 -7.17
CA ARG A 67 -5.66 -9.71 -6.38
C ARG A 67 -4.31 -9.79 -7.07
N ILE A 68 -4.28 -10.13 -8.35
CA ILE A 68 -3.04 -10.26 -9.11
C ILE A 68 -2.34 -8.91 -9.19
N GLY A 69 -3.09 -7.85 -9.54
CA GLY A 69 -2.56 -6.48 -9.53
C GLY A 69 -2.05 -6.07 -8.16
N GLY A 70 -2.78 -6.40 -7.09
CA GLY A 70 -2.38 -6.15 -5.71
C GLY A 70 -1.07 -6.83 -5.34
N LEU A 71 -0.85 -8.08 -5.75
CA LEU A 71 0.40 -8.80 -5.48
C LEU A 71 1.60 -8.15 -6.17
N VAL A 72 1.43 -7.69 -7.42
CA VAL A 72 2.48 -6.98 -8.15
C VAL A 72 2.79 -5.65 -7.45
N VAL A 73 1.76 -4.88 -7.09
CA VAL A 73 1.89 -3.59 -6.40
C VAL A 73 2.59 -3.76 -5.05
N THR A 74 2.20 -4.72 -4.23
CA THR A 74 2.82 -4.93 -2.91
C THR A 74 4.27 -5.35 -3.02
N VAL A 75 4.63 -6.24 -3.95
CA VAL A 75 6.04 -6.62 -4.16
C VAL A 75 6.87 -5.44 -4.64
N ALA A 76 6.38 -4.70 -5.64
CA ALA A 76 7.10 -3.55 -6.20
C ALA A 76 7.38 -2.48 -5.12
N PHE A 77 6.37 -2.12 -4.33
CA PHE A 77 6.54 -1.10 -3.29
C PHE A 77 7.25 -1.60 -2.04
N ALA A 78 7.14 -2.89 -1.70
CA ALA A 78 7.97 -3.49 -0.67
C ALA A 78 9.45 -3.37 -1.06
N LEU A 79 9.82 -3.81 -2.26
CA LEU A 79 11.20 -3.71 -2.75
C LEU A 79 11.69 -2.25 -2.80
N LEU A 80 10.84 -1.32 -3.28
CA LEU A 80 11.16 0.10 -3.26
C LEU A 80 11.50 0.58 -1.84
N HIS A 81 10.67 0.24 -0.85
CA HIS A 81 10.93 0.63 0.53
C HIS A 81 12.12 -0.09 1.16
N ALA A 82 12.45 -1.31 0.74
CA ALA A 82 13.69 -1.97 1.15
C ALA A 82 14.91 -1.19 0.63
N PHE A 83 14.90 -0.73 -0.62
CA PHE A 83 15.98 0.12 -1.15
C PHE A 83 16.04 1.48 -0.46
N LEU A 84 14.89 2.13 -0.22
CA LEU A 84 14.84 3.39 0.52
C LEU A 84 15.35 3.25 1.96
N LEU A 85 15.05 2.13 2.63
CA LEU A 85 15.56 1.83 3.97
C LEU A 85 17.10 1.77 3.98
N LEU A 86 17.70 1.15 2.96
CA LEU A 86 19.15 1.04 2.83
C LEU A 86 19.80 2.38 2.45
N ALA A 87 19.15 3.16 1.58
CA ALA A 87 19.67 4.41 1.04
C ALA A 87 19.47 5.64 1.96
N ALA A 88 18.47 5.63 2.83
CA ALA A 88 18.14 6.81 3.64
C ALA A 88 19.23 7.11 4.69
N GLU A 89 19.56 8.38 4.86
CA GLU A 89 20.47 8.82 5.94
C GLU A 89 19.72 9.13 7.23
N LEU A 90 18.52 9.73 7.11
CA LEU A 90 17.69 10.13 8.24
C LEU A 90 17.01 8.91 8.90
N TRP A 91 17.20 8.76 10.21
CA TRP A 91 16.71 7.61 10.97
C TRP A 91 15.19 7.41 10.89
N TRP A 92 14.41 8.49 10.86
CA TRP A 92 12.95 8.42 10.79
C TRP A 92 12.45 8.00 9.40
N ILE A 93 13.20 8.32 8.33
CA ILE A 93 12.93 7.80 6.97
C ILE A 93 13.23 6.31 6.92
N LYS A 94 14.31 5.86 7.57
CA LYS A 94 14.58 4.42 7.72
C LYS A 94 13.44 3.72 8.43
N LEU A 95 13.01 4.24 9.58
CA LEU A 95 11.90 3.66 10.34
C LEU A 95 10.63 3.57 9.49
N PHE A 96 10.23 4.65 8.82
CA PHE A 96 9.08 4.65 7.93
C PHE A 96 9.21 3.64 6.78
N SER A 97 10.39 3.55 6.16
CA SER A 97 10.65 2.63 5.06
C SER A 97 10.61 1.17 5.53
N GLY A 98 11.17 0.86 6.69
CA GLY A 98 11.07 -0.48 7.29
C GLY A 98 9.63 -0.87 7.61
N LEU A 99 8.85 0.04 8.21
CA LEU A 99 7.42 -0.19 8.48
C LEU A 99 6.61 -0.35 7.18
N SER A 100 6.92 0.44 6.15
CA SER A 100 6.24 0.35 4.85
C SER A 100 6.59 -0.95 4.14
N PHE A 101 7.85 -1.39 4.17
CA PHE A 101 8.28 -2.69 3.68
C PHE A 101 7.49 -3.82 4.35
N ALA A 102 7.42 -3.82 5.68
CA ALA A 102 6.64 -4.79 6.44
C ALA A 102 5.13 -4.70 6.12
N GLY A 103 4.60 -3.49 5.98
CA GLY A 103 3.20 -3.24 5.65
C GLY A 103 2.80 -3.79 4.27
N TYR A 104 3.60 -3.53 3.24
CA TYR A 104 3.37 -4.12 1.91
C TYR A 104 3.57 -5.64 1.91
N GLY A 105 4.56 -6.16 2.65
CA GLY A 105 4.75 -7.60 2.85
C GLY A 105 3.54 -8.26 3.53
N TYR A 106 2.97 -7.61 4.54
CA TYR A 106 1.76 -8.10 5.20
C TYR A 106 0.54 -8.04 4.27
N ALA A 107 0.38 -6.97 3.49
CA ALA A 107 -0.66 -6.89 2.46
C ALA A 107 -0.54 -8.02 1.42
N PHE A 108 0.68 -8.40 1.03
CA PHE A 108 0.92 -9.56 0.15
C PHE A 108 0.40 -10.87 0.77
N VAL A 109 0.65 -11.08 2.07
CA VAL A 109 0.13 -12.25 2.79
C VAL A 109 -1.40 -12.24 2.84
N LEU A 110 -2.01 -11.09 3.16
CA LEU A 110 -3.47 -10.95 3.22
C LEU A 110 -4.13 -11.19 1.85
N LEU A 111 -3.52 -10.72 0.76
CA LEU A 111 -3.96 -11.01 -0.61
C LEU A 111 -3.93 -12.50 -0.96
N ASN A 112 -3.19 -13.33 -0.22
CA ASN A 112 -3.15 -14.78 -0.37
C ASN A 112 -4.01 -15.54 0.64
N SER A 113 -4.59 -14.85 1.62
CA SER A 113 -5.43 -15.45 2.66
C SER A 113 -6.74 -16.00 2.10
N MET A 114 -7.26 -17.08 2.72
CA MET A 114 -8.55 -17.67 2.34
C MET A 114 -9.74 -16.70 2.48
N PRO A 115 -9.85 -15.88 3.56
CA PRO A 115 -10.93 -14.90 3.68
C PRO A 115 -10.97 -13.91 2.51
N LEU A 116 -9.81 -13.41 2.10
CA LEU A 116 -9.73 -12.50 0.95
C LEU A 116 -10.10 -13.23 -0.34
N LYS A 117 -9.53 -14.42 -0.60
CA LYS A 117 -9.86 -15.23 -1.79
C LYS A 117 -11.36 -15.52 -1.89
N ARG A 118 -12.01 -15.92 -0.80
CA ARG A 118 -13.47 -16.15 -0.75
C ARG A 118 -14.29 -14.88 -1.02
N HIS A 119 -13.82 -13.72 -0.54
CA HIS A 119 -14.49 -12.44 -0.81
C HIS A 119 -14.52 -12.07 -2.29
N ILE A 120 -13.44 -12.38 -3.04
CA ILE A 120 -13.32 -12.02 -4.46
C ILE A 120 -13.71 -13.14 -5.43
N LEU A 121 -13.47 -14.42 -5.09
CA LEU A 121 -13.72 -15.57 -5.97
C LEU A 121 -15.00 -16.35 -5.60
N GLY A 122 -15.65 -16.03 -4.48
CA GLY A 122 -16.86 -16.72 -4.03
C GLY A 122 -16.60 -18.10 -3.40
N ALA A 123 -17.62 -18.96 -3.40
CA ALA A 123 -17.61 -20.28 -2.73
C ALA A 123 -16.66 -21.31 -3.37
N THR A 124 -16.10 -21.01 -4.55
CA THR A 124 -15.17 -21.86 -5.31
C THR A 124 -13.70 -21.65 -4.92
N ALA A 125 -13.42 -20.91 -3.84
CA ALA A 125 -12.09 -20.48 -3.41
C ALA A 125 -11.43 -21.35 -2.32
#